data_AF-A0A921FET9-F1
#
_entry.id   AF-A0A921FET9-F1
#
_cell.length_a   1.000
_cell.length_b   1.000
_cell.length_c   1.000
_cell.angle_alpha   90.00
_cell.angle_beta   90.00
_cell.angle_gamma   90.00
#
_symmetry.space_group_name_H-M   'P 1'
#
loop_
_entity.id
_entity.type
_entity.pdbx_description
1 polymer ?
#
loop_
_entity_poly.entity_id
_entity_poly.type
_entity_poly.pdbx_seq_one_letter_code
_entity_poly.pdbx_strand_id
1 'polypeptide(L)'
;MTKQKKFITCDGNQAAAHISYMFSEVAAIYPITPSSTMAEYVDEWAAAGRKNIFGETVLVQEMQSEGGAAGAVHGSLQAGALTTTYTASQGLLLMIPNMYKIAGEFLPCVFHVSARTLASHALCIFGDHQDVMSCRQTGFAMLCEGSVQEVMDLAGVAHLSTIKSRVPFLNFFDGFRTSHEIQKIEMLENEDLAPLVDQKALAEFRERALSPNKPVARGMAENPDHFFQHRESCNPFYEAVPAIVEEYMNEINKITGRNYGLFNYYGAEDAERVIIAMGSVTEAAREAIDHLVANGEKVGLVSVHLYRPFSAKHFLAAVPKTATRIAVLDRTKEPGANGEPLYLDVKDCFYGQENAPLIVGGRYGLGSKDTTPAQILSVYENLALPTPKNHFTIGIVDDVTFTSLPQKEEIALGGEGMFEAKFYGLGADGTVGANKNSVKIIGDNTNKYCQAYFSYDSKKSGGFTCSHLRFGDHPIRSTYLVTTPNFVACHVQAYLHMYDVTRGLRKNGTFLLNTIWEGEELAKNLPNKVKKYFAENNITVYYINATKIAQEIGLGNRTNTILQSAF
;
A
#
# COMPACT_ATOMS: atom_id res chain seq x y z
N MET A 1 19.07 -0.13 28.25
CA MET A 1 17.77 -0.80 28.47
C MET A 1 17.06 -0.78 27.13
N THR A 2 16.69 -1.92 26.58
CA THR A 2 15.98 -2.00 25.29
C THR A 2 14.61 -1.36 25.45
N LYS A 3 14.29 -0.33 24.66
CA LYS A 3 12.98 0.35 24.70
C LYS A 3 11.87 -0.68 24.44
N GLN A 4 10.81 -0.64 25.24
CA GLN A 4 9.68 -1.56 25.05
C GLN A 4 8.95 -1.19 23.75
N LYS A 5 8.85 -2.14 22.82
CA LYS A 5 8.13 -1.96 21.55
C LYS A 5 6.65 -1.69 21.81
N LYS A 6 6.12 -0.64 21.18
CA LYS A 6 4.69 -0.32 21.22
C LYS A 6 4.03 -0.82 19.94
N PHE A 7 2.86 -1.42 20.08
CA PHE A 7 2.08 -1.91 18.96
C PHE A 7 0.76 -1.16 18.87
N ILE A 8 0.29 -0.95 17.64
CA ILE A 8 -0.99 -0.34 17.34
C ILE A 8 -1.66 -1.14 16.22
N THR A 9 -2.99 -1.22 16.27
CA THR A 9 -3.80 -1.75 15.17
C THR A 9 -4.35 -0.58 14.37
N CYS A 10 -3.78 -0.30 13.20
CA CYS A 10 -4.12 0.85 12.37
C CYS A 10 -4.06 0.50 10.87
N ASP A 11 -4.53 1.41 10.01
CA ASP A 11 -4.34 1.31 8.56
C ASP A 11 -3.14 2.11 8.05
N GLY A 12 -2.81 1.94 6.76
CA GLY A 12 -1.70 2.64 6.12
C GLY A 12 -1.86 4.16 6.15
N ASN A 13 -3.08 4.68 5.96
CA ASN A 13 -3.32 6.12 6.05
C ASN A 13 -3.04 6.66 7.46
N GLN A 14 -3.49 5.96 8.51
CA GLN A 14 -3.21 6.37 9.89
C GLN A 14 -1.71 6.28 10.20
N ALA A 15 -0.98 5.28 9.68
CA ALA A 15 0.47 5.17 9.83
C ALA A 15 1.20 6.35 9.14
N ALA A 16 0.87 6.65 7.89
CA ALA A 16 1.47 7.77 7.15
C ALA A 16 1.16 9.12 7.82
N ALA A 17 -0.10 9.35 8.19
CA ALA A 17 -0.53 10.54 8.91
C ALA A 17 0.21 10.68 10.24
N HIS A 18 0.41 9.57 10.97
CA HIS A 18 1.10 9.59 12.25
C HIS A 18 2.52 10.12 12.13
N ILE A 19 3.29 9.60 11.17
CA ILE A 19 4.64 10.05 10.92
C ILE A 19 4.67 11.46 10.31
N SER A 20 3.79 11.75 9.35
CA SER A 20 3.69 13.07 8.74
C SER A 20 3.42 14.18 9.75
N TYR A 21 2.56 13.92 10.74
CA TYR A 21 2.27 14.83 11.84
C TYR A 21 3.52 15.17 12.66
N MET A 22 4.43 14.22 12.86
CA MET A 22 5.65 14.42 13.64
C MET A 22 6.55 15.50 13.02
N PHE A 23 6.68 15.51 11.68
CA PHE A 23 7.67 16.31 10.96
C PHE A 23 7.12 17.62 10.37
N SER A 24 5.81 17.84 10.43
CA SER A 24 5.17 18.97 9.75
C SER A 24 4.75 20.06 10.72
N GLU A 25 4.86 21.32 10.29
CA GLU A 25 4.27 22.48 10.96
C GLU A 25 2.95 22.88 10.27
N VAL A 26 2.89 22.72 8.94
CA VAL A 26 1.72 23.04 8.13
C VAL A 26 1.32 21.84 7.27
N ALA A 27 0.03 21.64 7.10
CA ALA A 27 -0.54 20.71 6.13
C ALA A 27 -1.58 21.43 5.27
N ALA A 28 -1.25 21.70 4.00
CA ALA A 28 -2.21 22.25 3.04
C ALA A 28 -2.86 21.10 2.27
N ILE A 29 -4.19 20.98 2.35
CA ILE A 29 -4.92 19.76 1.99
C ILE A 29 -6.12 20.02 1.09
N TYR A 30 -6.54 18.98 0.40
CA TYR A 30 -7.84 18.89 -0.28
C TYR A 30 -8.27 17.42 -0.31
N PRO A 31 -9.54 17.10 -0.01
CA PRO A 31 -9.97 15.72 0.15
C PRO A 31 -10.14 14.99 -1.20
N ILE A 32 -9.43 13.87 -1.35
CA ILE A 32 -9.62 12.94 -2.47
C ILE A 32 -9.43 11.48 -2.00
N THR A 33 -10.37 10.61 -2.35
CA THR A 33 -10.25 9.17 -2.02
C THR A 33 -9.06 8.55 -2.78
N PRO A 34 -8.25 7.66 -2.18
CA PRO A 34 -8.31 7.14 -0.81
C PRO A 34 -7.35 7.86 0.15
N SER A 35 -6.92 9.10 -0.10
CA SER A 35 -5.98 9.83 0.76
C SER A 35 -6.65 10.69 1.83
N SER A 36 -7.95 11.00 1.68
CA SER A 36 -8.70 11.89 2.59
C SER A 36 -8.51 11.60 4.07
N THR A 37 -8.51 10.33 4.48
CA THR A 37 -8.44 9.97 5.90
C THR A 37 -7.11 10.36 6.55
N MET A 38 -6.02 10.49 5.78
CA MET A 38 -4.76 11.03 6.31
C MET A 38 -4.92 12.47 6.81
N ALA A 39 -5.60 13.30 6.02
CA ALA A 39 -5.85 14.69 6.36
C ALA A 39 -6.84 14.80 7.53
N GLU A 40 -7.88 13.96 7.54
CA GLU A 40 -8.85 13.88 8.64
C GLU A 40 -8.15 13.52 9.97
N TYR A 41 -7.26 12.51 10.00
CA TYR A 41 -6.51 12.17 11.22
C TYR A 41 -5.63 13.32 11.71
N VAL A 42 -4.94 14.00 10.80
CA VAL A 42 -4.07 15.13 11.15
C VAL A 42 -4.88 16.29 11.71
N ASP A 43 -6.04 16.60 11.12
CA ASP A 43 -6.97 17.62 11.62
C ASP A 43 -7.53 17.26 13.01
N GLU A 44 -8.03 16.03 13.19
CA GLU A 44 -8.52 15.53 14.47
C GLU A 44 -7.45 15.59 15.57
N TRP A 45 -6.21 15.20 15.26
CA TRP A 45 -5.11 15.25 16.22
C TRP A 45 -4.65 16.67 16.55
N ALA A 46 -4.66 17.58 15.58
CA ALA A 46 -4.39 18.99 15.82
C ALA A 46 -5.46 19.62 16.71
N ALA A 47 -6.74 19.36 16.45
CA ALA A 47 -7.86 19.80 17.29
C ALA A 47 -7.79 19.22 18.72
N ALA A 48 -7.31 17.98 18.86
CA ALA A 48 -7.07 17.34 20.16
C ALA A 48 -5.78 17.81 20.88
N GLY A 49 -5.02 18.75 20.28
CA GLY A 49 -3.82 19.32 20.90
C GLY A 49 -2.57 18.45 20.84
N ARG A 50 -2.52 17.44 19.95
CA ARG A 50 -1.33 16.60 19.74
C ARG A 50 -0.14 17.47 19.34
N LYS A 51 1.06 17.14 19.83
CA LYS A 51 2.29 17.88 19.49
C LYS A 51 3.16 17.12 18.50
N ASN A 52 3.67 17.84 17.51
CA ASN A 52 4.74 17.38 16.62
C ASN A 52 6.09 17.35 17.35
N ILE A 53 7.18 17.00 16.67
CA ILE A 53 8.52 16.95 17.28
C ILE A 53 9.07 18.32 17.69
N PHE A 54 8.44 19.40 17.22
CA PHE A 54 8.77 20.79 17.55
C PHE A 54 7.96 21.34 18.73
N GLY A 55 7.06 20.54 19.32
CA GLY A 55 6.23 20.96 20.45
C GLY A 55 4.99 21.77 20.06
N GLU A 56 4.65 21.80 18.77
CA GLU A 56 3.54 22.58 18.20
C GLU A 56 2.43 21.68 17.63
N THR A 57 1.23 22.22 17.50
CA THR A 57 0.13 21.57 16.77
C THR A 57 0.25 21.91 15.29
N VAL A 58 0.06 20.94 14.41
CA VAL A 58 0.06 21.16 12.95
C VAL A 58 -1.05 22.13 12.56
N LEU A 59 -0.73 23.14 11.76
CA LEU A 59 -1.73 24.01 11.13
C LEU A 59 -2.28 23.32 9.87
N VAL A 60 -3.53 22.91 9.93
CA VAL A 60 -4.23 22.28 8.80
C VAL A 60 -5.05 23.32 8.06
N GLN A 61 -4.87 23.42 6.74
CA GLN A 61 -5.61 24.36 5.89
C GLN A 61 -6.15 23.65 4.65
N GLU A 62 -7.48 23.55 4.59
CA GLU A 62 -8.18 23.11 3.38
C GLU A 62 -8.17 24.22 2.32
N MET A 63 -7.86 23.85 1.09
CA MET A 63 -7.84 24.73 -0.08
C MET A 63 -9.03 24.48 -1.00
N GLN A 64 -9.14 25.22 -2.11
CA GLN A 64 -10.24 25.04 -3.08
C GLN A 64 -10.05 23.86 -4.05
N SER A 65 -8.81 23.39 -4.21
CA SER A 65 -8.42 22.22 -5.01
C SER A 65 -6.99 21.78 -4.65
N GLU A 66 -6.56 20.61 -5.11
CA GLU A 66 -5.17 20.15 -4.96
C GLU A 66 -4.16 21.07 -5.66
N GLY A 67 -4.54 21.73 -6.75
CA GLY A 67 -3.70 22.74 -7.39
C GLY A 67 -3.46 23.95 -6.48
N GLY A 68 -4.51 24.37 -5.74
CA GLY A 68 -4.40 25.39 -4.69
C GLY A 68 -3.60 24.92 -3.48
N ALA A 69 -3.81 23.68 -3.04
CA ALA A 69 -3.01 23.04 -1.98
C ALA A 69 -1.53 23.01 -2.34
N ALA A 70 -1.17 22.59 -3.55
CA ALA A 70 0.23 22.56 -3.98
C ALA A 70 0.87 23.96 -4.03
N GLY A 71 0.12 24.99 -4.42
CA GLY A 71 0.57 26.39 -4.36
C GLY A 71 0.76 26.88 -2.92
N ALA A 72 -0.14 26.50 -2.01
CA ALA A 72 -0.02 26.80 -0.59
C ALA A 72 1.18 26.08 0.05
N VAL A 73 1.41 24.80 -0.30
CA VAL A 73 2.63 24.07 0.10
C VAL A 73 3.87 24.81 -0.38
N HIS A 74 3.93 25.18 -1.67
CA HIS A 74 5.06 25.92 -2.24
C HIS A 74 5.33 27.23 -1.49
N GLY A 75 4.31 28.06 -1.29
CA GLY A 75 4.43 29.33 -0.57
C GLY A 75 4.85 29.17 0.90
N SER A 76 4.30 28.17 1.59
CA SER A 76 4.61 27.87 2.98
C SER A 76 6.06 27.41 3.16
N LEU A 77 6.56 26.54 2.27
CA LEU A 77 7.96 26.13 2.22
C LEU A 77 8.89 27.31 1.92
N GLN A 78 8.50 28.19 0.99
CA GLN A 78 9.25 29.41 0.67
C GLN A 78 9.34 30.37 1.88
N ALA A 79 8.29 30.42 2.71
CA ALA A 79 8.27 31.14 3.97
C ALA A 79 9.02 30.43 5.11
N GLY A 80 9.61 29.26 4.84
CA GLY A 80 10.45 28.53 5.76
C GLY A 80 9.70 27.67 6.75
N ALA A 81 8.46 27.22 6.48
CA ALA A 81 7.77 26.21 7.30
C ALA A 81 7.87 24.83 6.64
N LEU A 82 8.08 23.77 7.43
CA LEU A 82 8.03 22.39 6.95
C LEU A 82 6.59 22.00 6.68
N THR A 83 6.28 21.75 5.41
CA THR A 83 4.90 21.63 4.94
C THR A 83 4.70 20.33 4.18
N THR A 84 3.62 19.62 4.51
CA THR A 84 3.21 18.36 3.87
C THR A 84 1.85 18.51 3.18
N THR A 85 1.48 17.50 2.40
CA THR A 85 0.14 17.35 1.82
C THR A 85 -0.18 15.87 1.60
N TYR A 86 -1.47 15.58 1.40
CA TYR A 86 -2.02 14.25 1.20
C TYR A 86 -2.86 14.25 -0.08
N THR A 87 -2.55 13.40 -1.05
CA THR A 87 -3.27 13.40 -2.33
C THR A 87 -3.25 12.03 -3.00
N ALA A 88 -3.94 11.90 -4.14
CA ALA A 88 -3.98 10.71 -4.97
C ALA A 88 -4.51 11.09 -6.37
N SER A 89 -4.24 10.25 -7.38
CA SER A 89 -4.90 10.27 -8.69
C SER A 89 -4.99 11.66 -9.32
N GLN A 90 -6.19 12.13 -9.62
CA GLN A 90 -6.45 13.42 -10.24
C GLN A 90 -5.90 14.59 -9.44
N GLY A 91 -5.95 14.49 -8.11
CA GLY A 91 -5.43 15.51 -7.23
C GLY A 91 -3.93 15.68 -7.41
N LEU A 92 -3.19 14.57 -7.46
CA LEU A 92 -1.76 14.58 -7.70
C LEU A 92 -1.40 15.22 -9.06
N LEU A 93 -2.20 14.94 -10.12
CA LEU A 93 -1.99 15.58 -11.42
C LEU A 93 -2.10 17.11 -11.35
N LEU A 94 -3.02 17.64 -10.55
CA LEU A 94 -3.17 19.09 -10.36
C LEU A 94 -1.99 19.71 -9.58
N MET A 95 -1.23 18.90 -8.84
CA MET A 95 -0.05 19.35 -8.12
C MET A 95 1.23 19.39 -8.98
N ILE A 96 1.27 18.66 -10.10
CA ILE A 96 2.46 18.53 -10.97
C ILE A 96 3.14 19.87 -11.29
N PRO A 97 2.44 20.94 -11.69
CA PRO A 97 3.10 22.21 -12.01
C PRO A 97 3.89 22.78 -10.83
N ASN A 98 3.35 22.69 -9.60
CA ASN A 98 4.04 23.14 -8.40
C ASN A 98 5.13 22.15 -7.96
N MET A 99 5.00 20.85 -8.24
CA MET A 99 6.07 19.89 -7.96
C MET A 99 7.37 20.28 -8.67
N TYR A 100 7.32 20.69 -9.95
CA TYR A 100 8.53 21.20 -10.63
C TYR A 100 9.14 22.42 -9.95
N LYS A 101 8.31 23.34 -9.44
CA LYS A 101 8.76 24.54 -8.71
C LYS A 101 9.40 24.18 -7.37
N ILE A 102 8.75 23.31 -6.59
CA ILE A 102 9.24 22.86 -5.28
C ILE A 102 10.58 22.14 -5.43
N ALA A 103 10.70 21.22 -6.40
CA ALA A 103 11.94 20.50 -6.67
C ALA A 103 13.04 21.41 -7.24
N GLY A 104 12.70 22.29 -8.18
CA GLY A 104 13.65 23.23 -8.79
C GLY A 104 14.19 24.29 -7.83
N GLU A 105 13.49 24.54 -6.72
CA GLU A 105 13.90 25.50 -5.68
C GLU A 105 14.50 24.82 -4.44
N PHE A 106 14.70 23.50 -4.48
CA PHE A 106 15.30 22.69 -3.42
C PHE A 106 14.61 22.88 -2.06
N LEU A 107 13.28 22.74 -2.06
CA LEU A 107 12.45 22.88 -0.88
C LEU A 107 12.17 21.51 -0.25
N PRO A 108 12.52 21.30 1.03
CA PRO A 108 12.32 20.02 1.70
C PRO A 108 10.84 19.81 2.02
N CYS A 109 10.20 18.82 1.40
CA CYS A 109 8.81 18.47 1.68
C CYS A 109 8.53 16.99 1.37
N VAL A 110 7.45 16.48 1.94
CA VAL A 110 6.96 15.14 1.64
C VAL A 110 5.49 15.20 1.25
N PHE A 111 5.18 14.69 0.07
CA PHE A 111 3.82 14.43 -0.38
C PHE A 111 3.51 12.97 -0.08
N HIS A 112 2.51 12.72 0.76
CA HIS A 112 2.03 11.38 1.06
C HIS A 112 0.90 11.00 0.11
N VAL A 113 1.11 9.96 -0.70
CA VAL A 113 0.22 9.58 -1.79
C VAL A 113 -0.28 8.16 -1.61
N SER A 114 -1.59 8.00 -1.46
CA SER A 114 -2.23 6.68 -1.58
C SER A 114 -2.52 6.40 -3.05
N ALA A 115 -1.52 5.83 -3.73
CA ALA A 115 -1.45 5.71 -5.19
C ALA A 115 -2.72 5.10 -5.79
N ARG A 116 -3.32 5.80 -6.76
CA ARG A 116 -4.64 5.54 -7.30
C ARG A 116 -4.69 5.70 -8.82
N THR A 117 -5.47 4.82 -9.44
CA THR A 117 -5.84 4.83 -10.87
C THR A 117 -6.22 6.23 -11.36
N LEU A 118 -5.67 6.62 -12.50
CA LEU A 118 -6.15 7.80 -13.24
C LEU A 118 -7.42 7.50 -14.03
N ALA A 119 -8.33 8.46 -14.07
CA ALA A 119 -9.50 8.42 -14.93
C ALA A 119 -9.04 8.45 -16.40
N SER A 120 -9.28 7.35 -17.11
CA SER A 120 -8.97 7.19 -18.53
C SER A 120 -10.26 6.94 -19.32
N HIS A 121 -10.55 5.69 -19.68
CA HIS A 121 -11.84 5.30 -20.25
C HIS A 121 -12.97 5.34 -19.20
N ALA A 122 -12.63 5.27 -17.91
CA ALA A 122 -13.54 5.38 -16.78
C ALA A 122 -12.79 5.93 -15.56
N LEU A 123 -13.53 6.52 -14.62
CA LEU A 123 -13.05 6.84 -13.28
C LEU A 123 -12.89 5.55 -12.46
N CYS A 124 -11.81 5.45 -11.70
CA CYS A 124 -11.62 4.39 -10.72
C CYS A 124 -11.06 4.99 -9.42
N ILE A 125 -11.67 4.68 -8.29
CA ILE A 125 -11.18 5.14 -6.98
C ILE A 125 -10.03 4.29 -6.44
N PHE A 126 -9.81 3.13 -7.05
CA PHE A 126 -8.95 2.09 -6.51
C PHE A 126 -7.48 2.24 -6.91
N GLY A 127 -6.62 1.49 -6.21
CA GLY A 127 -5.17 1.67 -6.20
C GLY A 127 -4.44 1.03 -7.36
N ASP A 128 -3.62 1.84 -8.03
CA ASP A 128 -2.52 1.46 -8.91
C ASP A 128 -1.52 2.63 -9.00
N HIS A 129 -0.43 2.51 -9.76
CA HIS A 129 0.66 3.49 -9.79
C HIS A 129 0.55 4.52 -10.92
N GLN A 130 -0.58 4.63 -11.63
CA GLN A 130 -0.69 5.54 -12.78
C GLN A 130 -0.44 7.01 -12.42
N ASP A 131 -0.88 7.44 -11.24
CA ASP A 131 -0.73 8.80 -10.75
C ASP A 131 0.72 9.11 -10.39
N VAL A 132 1.36 8.27 -9.57
CA VAL A 132 2.75 8.47 -9.16
C VAL A 132 3.71 8.36 -10.35
N MET A 133 3.42 7.48 -11.33
CA MET A 133 4.20 7.36 -12.55
C MET A 133 4.09 8.58 -13.47
N SER A 134 3.01 9.36 -13.35
CA SER A 134 2.84 10.64 -14.05
C SER A 134 3.68 11.78 -13.48
N CYS A 135 4.28 11.57 -12.29
CA CYS A 135 5.12 12.54 -11.60
C CYS A 135 6.62 12.22 -11.66
N ARG A 136 7.02 11.09 -12.28
CA ARG A 136 8.41 10.57 -12.22
C ARG A 136 9.50 11.50 -12.76
N GLN A 137 9.12 12.50 -13.55
CA GLN A 137 9.98 13.49 -14.19
C GLN A 137 10.01 14.85 -13.48
N THR A 138 9.20 15.04 -12.44
CA THR A 138 9.03 16.34 -11.75
C THR A 138 10.26 16.80 -10.97
N GLY A 139 11.19 15.89 -10.68
CA GLY A 139 12.32 16.13 -9.78
C GLY A 139 12.04 15.72 -8.33
N PHE A 140 10.88 15.17 -8.01
CA PHE A 140 10.67 14.55 -6.70
C PHE A 140 11.42 13.22 -6.61
N ALA A 141 12.06 12.97 -5.47
CA ALA A 141 12.44 11.62 -5.09
C ALA A 141 11.15 10.80 -4.85
N MET A 142 11.15 9.51 -5.15
CA MET A 142 9.97 8.66 -5.05
C MET A 142 10.30 7.43 -4.19
N LEU A 143 9.65 7.34 -3.03
CA LEU A 143 9.83 6.26 -2.06
C LEU A 143 8.54 5.46 -1.94
N CYS A 144 8.62 4.13 -2.14
CA CYS A 144 7.48 3.22 -2.16
C CYS A 144 7.47 2.26 -0.97
N GLU A 145 6.27 2.06 -0.43
CA GLU A 145 6.01 1.26 0.76
C GLU A 145 4.98 0.15 0.43
N GLY A 146 5.36 -1.10 0.70
CA GLY A 146 4.61 -2.31 0.35
C GLY A 146 3.66 -2.82 1.44
N SER A 147 3.76 -2.34 2.67
CA SER A 147 2.91 -2.79 3.79
C SER A 147 2.60 -1.66 4.76
N VAL A 148 1.60 -1.85 5.63
CA VAL A 148 1.24 -0.87 6.67
C VAL A 148 2.42 -0.61 7.62
N GLN A 149 3.20 -1.65 7.93
CA GLN A 149 4.42 -1.50 8.72
C GLN A 149 5.50 -0.70 7.99
N GLU A 150 5.70 -0.95 6.69
CA GLU A 150 6.63 -0.14 5.89
C GLU A 150 6.22 1.32 5.82
N VAL A 151 4.92 1.61 5.76
CA VAL A 151 4.41 3.00 5.82
C VAL A 151 4.80 3.68 7.14
N MET A 152 4.72 2.97 8.27
CA MET A 152 5.17 3.51 9.56
C MET A 152 6.68 3.77 9.58
N ASP A 153 7.48 2.89 8.97
CA ASP A 153 8.93 2.91 9.10
C ASP A 153 9.61 3.86 8.10
N LEU A 154 9.16 3.85 6.84
CA LEU A 154 9.83 4.52 5.73
C LEU A 154 9.31 5.94 5.48
N ALA A 155 8.11 6.28 5.95
CA ALA A 155 7.62 7.66 5.91
C ALA A 155 8.57 8.62 6.66
N GLY A 156 9.19 8.14 7.74
CA GLY A 156 10.18 8.90 8.51
C GLY A 156 11.47 9.08 7.72
N VAL A 157 11.89 8.07 6.96
CA VAL A 157 13.04 8.13 6.05
C VAL A 157 12.83 9.22 5.00
N ALA A 158 11.63 9.33 4.41
CA ALA A 158 11.32 10.38 3.44
C ALA A 158 11.48 11.80 4.04
N HIS A 159 10.93 12.01 5.24
CA HIS A 159 11.00 13.31 5.95
C HIS A 159 12.43 13.67 6.36
N LEU A 160 13.17 12.73 6.91
CA LEU A 160 14.57 12.94 7.30
C LEU A 160 15.46 13.19 6.06
N SER A 161 15.26 12.42 5.01
CA SER A 161 16.03 12.52 3.76
C SER A 161 15.74 13.83 3.02
N THR A 162 14.49 14.30 3.00
CA THR A 162 14.17 15.57 2.31
C THR A 162 14.80 16.77 3.01
N ILE A 163 14.83 16.79 4.34
CA ILE A 163 15.49 17.85 5.13
C ILE A 163 16.98 17.90 4.80
N LYS A 164 17.67 16.75 4.81
CA LYS A 164 19.12 16.66 4.56
C LYS A 164 19.50 16.91 3.10
N SER A 165 18.77 16.34 2.15
CA SER A 165 19.09 16.41 0.71
C SER A 165 18.58 17.68 0.03
N ARG A 166 17.57 18.34 0.61
CA ARG A 166 16.78 19.42 -0.01
C ARG A 166 15.99 19.01 -1.25
N VAL A 167 15.95 17.72 -1.58
CA VAL A 167 15.12 17.18 -2.66
C VAL A 167 13.77 16.77 -2.06
N PRO A 168 12.64 17.24 -2.61
CA PRO A 168 11.32 16.85 -2.10
C PRO A 168 10.99 15.39 -2.41
N PHE A 169 10.20 14.76 -1.55
CA PHE A 169 9.84 13.35 -1.65
C PHE A 169 8.35 13.17 -1.95
N LEU A 170 8.06 12.28 -2.89
CA LEU A 170 6.76 11.66 -3.08
C LEU A 170 6.81 10.29 -2.40
N ASN A 171 6.24 10.21 -1.21
CA ASN A 171 6.16 8.99 -0.41
C ASN A 171 4.82 8.32 -0.71
N PHE A 172 4.83 7.08 -1.20
CA PHE A 172 3.60 6.46 -1.70
C PHE A 172 3.44 4.98 -1.38
N PHE A 173 2.18 4.60 -1.24
CA PHE A 173 1.74 3.24 -0.95
C PHE A 173 0.41 2.98 -1.66
N ASP A 174 0.07 1.70 -1.84
CA ASP A 174 -1.04 1.31 -2.71
C ASP A 174 -2.40 1.71 -2.12
N GLY A 175 -3.16 2.52 -2.88
CA GLY A 175 -4.50 2.95 -2.52
C GLY A 175 -5.43 1.78 -2.26
N PHE A 176 -6.20 1.85 -1.17
CA PHE A 176 -6.98 0.78 -0.56
C PHE A 176 -6.16 -0.41 -0.08
N ARG A 177 -5.34 -1.02 -0.95
CA ARG A 177 -4.64 -2.28 -0.65
C ARG A 177 -3.69 -2.18 0.53
N THR A 178 -3.03 -1.03 0.69
CA THR A 178 -2.24 -0.70 1.88
C THR A 178 -2.91 0.41 2.68
N SER A 179 -3.46 1.43 2.00
CA SER A 179 -3.98 2.61 2.69
C SER A 179 -5.18 2.35 3.60
N HIS A 180 -6.00 1.33 3.30
CA HIS A 180 -7.20 0.94 4.07
C HIS A 180 -7.11 -0.48 4.65
N GLU A 181 -5.97 -1.16 4.44
CA GLU A 181 -5.73 -2.43 5.11
C GLU A 181 -5.35 -2.15 6.55
N ILE A 182 -6.07 -2.75 7.49
CA ILE A 182 -5.77 -2.64 8.91
C ILE A 182 -4.77 -3.74 9.25
N GLN A 183 -3.67 -3.37 9.89
CA GLN A 183 -2.70 -4.31 10.45
C GLN A 183 -2.34 -3.95 11.89
N LYS A 184 -1.96 -4.96 12.68
CA LYS A 184 -1.22 -4.74 13.92
C LYS A 184 0.27 -4.55 13.60
N ILE A 185 0.78 -3.36 13.86
CA ILE A 185 2.15 -2.94 13.54
C ILE A 185 2.89 -2.44 14.78
N GLU A 186 4.22 -2.45 14.73
CA GLU A 186 5.08 -1.72 15.65
C GLU A 186 5.04 -0.23 15.31
N MET A 187 4.77 0.61 16.31
CA MET A 187 4.61 2.06 16.19
C MET A 187 5.89 2.78 16.60
N LEU A 188 6.35 3.71 15.78
CA LEU A 188 7.41 4.66 16.13
C LEU A 188 6.83 5.87 16.86
N GLU A 189 7.57 6.46 17.78
CA GLU A 189 7.17 7.67 18.51
C GLU A 189 8.09 8.85 18.21
N ASN A 190 7.67 10.06 18.59
CA ASN A 190 8.46 11.29 18.42
C ASN A 190 9.90 11.12 18.95
N GLU A 191 10.07 10.44 20.09
CA GLU A 191 11.37 10.21 20.72
C GLU A 191 12.30 9.31 19.91
N ASP A 192 11.76 8.44 19.05
CA ASP A 192 12.54 7.55 18.18
C ASP A 192 13.13 8.30 16.99
N LEU A 193 12.39 9.30 16.47
CA LEU A 193 12.73 9.97 15.20
C LEU A 193 13.28 11.38 15.37
N ALA A 194 12.89 12.12 16.41
CA ALA A 194 13.38 13.48 16.66
C ALA A 194 14.91 13.59 16.74
N PRO A 195 15.65 12.64 17.36
CA PRO A 195 17.11 12.68 17.40
C PRO A 195 17.78 12.54 16.03
N LEU A 196 17.08 12.02 15.01
CA LEU A 196 17.63 11.78 13.68
C LEU A 196 17.56 13.02 12.77
N VAL A 197 16.82 14.06 13.18
CA VAL A 197 16.68 15.30 12.39
C VAL A 197 18.03 16.00 12.29
N ASP A 198 18.50 16.23 11.06
CA ASP A 198 19.68 17.06 10.80
C ASP A 198 19.38 18.53 11.13
N GLN A 199 19.74 18.91 12.36
CA GLN A 199 19.51 20.25 12.90
C GLN A 199 20.20 21.35 12.09
N LYS A 200 21.34 21.04 11.46
CA LYS A 200 22.05 22.00 10.63
C LYS A 200 21.28 22.22 9.32
N ALA A 201 20.90 21.14 8.64
CA ALA A 201 20.12 21.24 7.40
C ALA A 201 18.76 21.94 7.62
N LEU A 202 18.11 21.66 8.76
CA LEU A 202 16.89 22.35 9.18
C LEU A 202 17.13 23.86 9.40
N ALA A 203 18.17 24.24 10.15
CA ALA A 203 18.50 25.64 10.38
C ALA A 203 18.80 26.38 9.08
N GLU A 204 19.55 25.76 8.16
CA GLU A 204 19.84 26.34 6.85
C GLU A 204 18.57 26.49 5.98
N PHE A 205 17.60 25.57 6.08
CA PHE A 205 16.30 25.72 5.43
C PHE A 205 15.59 26.98 5.92
N ARG A 206 15.55 27.21 7.24
CA ARG A 206 14.96 28.41 7.83
C ARG A 206 15.71 29.68 7.44
N GLU A 207 17.04 29.64 7.38
CA GLU A 207 17.86 30.80 6.97
C GLU A 207 17.59 31.21 5.51
N ARG A 208 17.20 30.25 4.66
CA ARG A 208 16.80 30.50 3.27
C ARG A 208 15.34 30.93 3.12
N ALA A 209 14.57 31.08 4.18
CA ALA A 209 13.18 31.55 4.07
C ALA A 209 13.09 32.96 3.46
N LEU A 210 12.00 33.25 2.74
CA LEU A 210 11.70 34.60 2.29
C LEU A 210 11.41 35.50 3.51
N SER A 211 12.22 36.53 3.69
CA SER A 211 12.05 37.51 4.77
C SER A 211 12.40 38.92 4.29
N PRO A 212 11.61 39.95 4.63
CA PRO A 212 11.93 41.33 4.29
C PRO A 212 13.24 41.82 4.94
N ASN A 213 13.71 41.16 6.00
CA ASN A 213 14.97 41.50 6.67
C ASN A 213 16.21 40.97 5.94
N LYS A 214 16.06 39.95 5.07
CA LYS A 214 17.13 39.37 4.23
C LYS A 214 16.53 38.96 2.88
N PRO A 215 16.11 39.92 2.05
CA PRO A 215 15.31 39.64 0.86
C PRO A 215 16.14 38.97 -0.24
N VAL A 216 15.50 38.06 -0.97
CA VAL A 216 16.04 37.41 -2.18
C VAL A 216 14.95 37.35 -3.25
N ALA A 217 15.33 37.32 -4.52
CA ALA A 217 14.42 37.08 -5.64
C ALA A 217 14.51 35.60 -6.08
N ARG A 218 13.36 34.97 -6.37
CA ARG A 218 13.23 33.57 -6.78
C ARG A 218 12.20 33.43 -7.90
N GLY A 219 12.32 32.38 -8.69
CA GLY A 219 11.37 32.10 -9.77
C GLY A 219 11.39 33.12 -10.91
N MET A 220 12.57 33.69 -11.19
CA MET A 220 12.76 34.64 -12.29
C MET A 220 12.55 33.96 -13.65
N ALA A 221 12.25 34.77 -14.66
CA ALA A 221 12.27 34.31 -16.05
C ALA A 221 13.71 34.35 -16.58
N GLU A 222 14.16 33.23 -17.17
CA GLU A 222 15.51 33.10 -17.72
C GLU A 222 15.46 32.90 -19.24
N ASN A 223 16.46 33.44 -19.93
CA ASN A 223 16.64 33.28 -21.36
C ASN A 223 17.48 32.01 -21.67
N PRO A 224 17.55 31.59 -22.94
CA PRO A 224 18.30 30.39 -23.34
C PRO A 224 19.81 30.43 -23.05
N ASP A 225 20.38 31.60 -22.79
CA ASP A 225 21.80 31.80 -22.48
C ASP A 225 22.22 31.27 -21.09
N HIS A 226 21.27 31.13 -20.16
CA HIS A 226 21.54 30.69 -18.77
C HIS A 226 20.69 29.52 -18.28
N PHE A 227 19.47 29.35 -18.81
CA PHE A 227 18.51 28.38 -18.26
C PHE A 227 19.06 26.96 -18.17
N PHE A 228 19.79 26.50 -19.19
CA PHE A 228 20.30 25.13 -19.21
C PHE A 228 21.36 24.93 -18.12
N GLN A 229 22.29 25.86 -17.96
CA GLN A 229 23.35 25.80 -16.94
C GLN A 229 22.75 25.79 -15.54
N HIS A 230 21.74 26.62 -15.28
CA HIS A 230 21.05 26.63 -13.98
C HIS A 230 20.25 25.35 -13.75
N ARG A 231 19.61 24.79 -14.80
CA ARG A 231 18.88 23.52 -14.68
C ARG A 231 19.77 22.35 -14.29
N GLU A 232 20.98 22.27 -14.83
CA GLU A 232 21.99 21.23 -14.54
C GLU A 232 22.71 21.45 -13.19
N SER A 233 22.61 22.65 -12.60
CA SER A 233 23.21 22.93 -11.29
C SER A 233 22.62 22.08 -10.15
N CYS A 234 21.48 21.43 -10.38
CA CYS A 234 20.85 20.54 -9.41
C CYS A 234 21.55 19.19 -9.26
N ASN A 235 22.38 18.76 -10.22
CA ASN A 235 22.86 17.38 -10.32
C ASN A 235 23.51 16.86 -9.02
N PRO A 236 24.39 17.60 -8.32
CA PRO A 236 25.00 17.11 -7.09
C PRO A 236 24.00 16.80 -5.97
N PHE A 237 22.85 17.50 -5.92
CA PHE A 237 21.81 17.24 -4.92
C PHE A 237 21.13 15.90 -5.18
N TYR A 238 20.82 15.60 -6.44
CA TYR A 238 20.17 14.34 -6.83
C TYR A 238 21.12 13.15 -6.74
N GLU A 239 22.39 13.33 -7.09
CA GLU A 239 23.44 12.29 -6.95
C GLU A 239 23.64 11.86 -5.49
N ALA A 240 23.42 12.77 -4.53
CA ALA A 240 23.54 12.48 -3.11
C ALA A 240 22.33 11.75 -2.49
N VAL A 241 21.13 11.85 -3.10
CA VAL A 241 19.89 11.30 -2.52
C VAL A 241 19.99 9.81 -2.19
N PRO A 242 20.46 8.91 -3.07
CA PRO A 242 20.53 7.48 -2.76
C PRO A 242 21.31 7.16 -1.48
N ALA A 243 22.47 7.80 -1.28
CA ALA A 243 23.29 7.58 -0.10
C ALA A 243 22.63 8.14 1.17
N ILE A 244 21.96 9.28 1.08
CA ILE A 244 21.22 9.88 2.20
C ILE A 244 20.04 8.99 2.61
N VAL A 245 19.29 8.45 1.65
CA VAL A 245 18.16 7.56 1.93
C VAL A 245 18.67 6.25 2.56
N GLU A 246 19.75 5.69 2.05
CA GLU A 246 20.39 4.49 2.61
C GLU A 246 20.86 4.72 4.06
N GLU A 247 21.46 5.88 4.35
CA GLU A 247 21.84 6.27 5.71
C GLU A 247 20.63 6.25 6.66
N TYR A 248 19.53 6.91 6.29
CA TYR A 248 18.34 6.96 7.15
C TYR A 248 17.59 5.63 7.24
N MET A 249 17.56 4.82 6.18
CA MET A 249 17.07 3.43 6.27
C MET A 249 17.90 2.63 7.27
N ASN A 250 19.23 2.79 7.28
CA ASN A 250 20.09 2.13 8.25
C ASN A 250 19.83 2.58 9.69
N GLU A 251 19.52 3.86 9.93
CA GLU A 251 19.10 4.33 11.26
C GLU A 251 17.76 3.70 11.69
N ILE A 252 16.78 3.63 10.78
CA ILE A 252 15.51 2.95 11.06
C ILE A 252 15.73 1.46 11.31
N ASN A 253 16.63 0.80 10.58
CA ASN A 253 16.98 -0.60 10.79
C ASN A 253 17.55 -0.83 12.21
N LYS A 254 18.38 0.10 12.73
CA LYS A 254 18.92 0.02 14.10
C LYS A 254 17.83 0.16 15.17
N ILE A 255 16.85 1.03 14.95
CA ILE A 255 15.75 1.27 15.90
C ILE A 255 14.79 0.07 15.92
N THR A 256 14.41 -0.40 14.74
CA THR A 256 13.30 -1.35 14.56
C THR A 256 13.74 -2.81 14.57
N GLY A 257 14.99 -3.08 14.17
CA GLY A 257 15.52 -4.40 13.86
C GLY A 257 15.06 -4.97 12.51
N ARG A 258 14.39 -4.17 11.67
CA ARG A 258 14.01 -4.54 10.31
C ARG A 258 15.15 -4.19 9.33
N ASN A 259 15.12 -4.76 8.13
CA ASN A 259 16.17 -4.57 7.13
C ASN A 259 15.59 -3.94 5.87
N TYR A 260 15.74 -2.62 5.77
CA TYR A 260 15.42 -1.82 4.60
C TYR A 260 16.69 -1.39 3.87
N GLY A 261 16.63 -1.43 2.55
CA GLY A 261 17.58 -0.83 1.63
C GLY A 261 16.83 -0.17 0.48
N LEU A 262 17.55 0.51 -0.42
CA LEU A 262 16.92 1.14 -1.59
C LEU A 262 16.19 0.10 -2.46
N PHE A 263 16.79 -1.09 -2.52
CA PHE A 263 16.29 -2.30 -3.16
C PHE A 263 16.54 -3.47 -2.22
N ASN A 264 15.52 -4.27 -1.90
CA ASN A 264 15.66 -5.43 -1.01
C ASN A 264 15.45 -6.73 -1.77
N TYR A 265 16.41 -7.65 -1.65
CA TYR A 265 16.28 -9.00 -2.17
C TYR A 265 15.58 -9.94 -1.18
N TYR A 266 14.75 -10.85 -1.69
CA TYR A 266 14.12 -11.93 -0.95
C TYR A 266 14.02 -13.19 -1.82
N GLY A 267 14.49 -14.34 -1.34
CA GLY A 267 14.39 -15.62 -2.05
C GLY A 267 15.64 -16.48 -1.87
N ALA A 268 15.79 -17.48 -2.74
CA ALA A 268 16.95 -18.38 -2.73
C ALA A 268 18.25 -17.60 -3.02
N GLU A 269 19.34 -17.90 -2.33
CA GLU A 269 20.63 -17.23 -2.56
C GLU A 269 21.18 -17.47 -3.98
N ASP A 270 20.84 -18.61 -4.58
CA ASP A 270 21.21 -19.03 -5.94
C ASP A 270 20.05 -18.91 -6.93
N ALA A 271 19.11 -17.98 -6.71
CA ALA A 271 17.95 -17.80 -7.60
C ALA A 271 18.36 -17.57 -9.06
N GLU A 272 17.67 -18.27 -9.96
CA GLU A 272 17.87 -18.17 -11.41
C GLU A 272 16.77 -17.32 -12.08
N ARG A 273 15.58 -17.26 -11.46
CA ARG A 273 14.42 -16.49 -11.90
C ARG A 273 14.02 -15.49 -10.83
N VAL A 274 14.01 -14.21 -11.18
CA VAL A 274 13.76 -13.12 -10.23
C VAL A 274 12.58 -12.25 -10.70
N ILE A 275 11.69 -11.89 -9.77
CA ILE A 275 10.69 -10.85 -9.99
C ILE A 275 11.24 -9.51 -9.50
N ILE A 276 10.93 -8.41 -10.19
CA ILE A 276 11.23 -7.06 -9.73
C ILE A 276 9.91 -6.30 -9.69
N ALA A 277 9.57 -5.78 -8.51
CA ALA A 277 8.27 -5.17 -8.29
C ALA A 277 8.34 -4.11 -7.19
N MET A 278 7.27 -3.33 -7.09
CA MET A 278 7.13 -2.22 -6.17
C MET A 278 5.73 -2.21 -5.55
N GLY A 279 5.63 -1.75 -4.30
CA GLY A 279 4.38 -1.70 -3.55
C GLY A 279 3.93 -3.06 -3.01
N SER A 280 2.64 -3.18 -2.71
CA SER A 280 2.08 -4.28 -1.91
C SER A 280 2.16 -5.67 -2.54
N VAL A 281 2.37 -5.76 -3.86
CA VAL A 281 2.57 -7.05 -4.53
C VAL A 281 3.82 -7.77 -4.03
N THR A 282 4.81 -7.02 -3.53
CA THR A 282 6.05 -7.59 -3.01
C THR A 282 5.76 -8.54 -1.84
N GLU A 283 4.83 -8.19 -0.95
CA GLU A 283 4.42 -9.04 0.17
C GLU A 283 3.71 -10.32 -0.28
N ALA A 284 2.77 -10.22 -1.22
CA ALA A 284 2.12 -11.41 -1.81
C ALA A 284 3.11 -12.31 -2.58
N ALA A 285 4.09 -11.71 -3.25
CA ALA A 285 5.13 -12.44 -3.97
C ALA A 285 6.05 -13.21 -3.03
N ARG A 286 6.33 -12.69 -1.82
CA ARG A 286 7.12 -13.41 -0.80
C ARG A 286 6.44 -14.70 -0.36
N GLU A 287 5.12 -14.72 -0.19
CA GLU A 287 4.39 -15.95 0.11
C GLU A 287 4.48 -16.99 -1.02
N ALA A 288 4.41 -16.54 -2.27
CA ALA A 288 4.60 -17.42 -3.43
C ALA A 288 6.03 -17.97 -3.51
N ILE A 289 7.04 -17.15 -3.19
CA ILE A 289 8.46 -17.54 -3.14
C ILE A 289 8.68 -18.56 -2.04
N ASP A 290 8.14 -18.34 -0.84
CA ASP A 290 8.29 -19.27 0.29
C ASP A 290 7.78 -20.67 -0.10
N HIS A 291 6.63 -20.74 -0.77
CA HIS A 291 6.09 -21.99 -1.31
C HIS A 291 6.99 -22.64 -2.36
N LEU A 292 7.48 -21.87 -3.33
CA LEU A 292 8.34 -22.38 -4.41
C LEU A 292 9.70 -22.86 -3.90
N VAL A 293 10.34 -22.08 -3.02
CA VAL A 293 11.63 -22.41 -2.41
C VAL A 293 11.52 -23.65 -1.53
N ALA A 294 10.44 -23.81 -0.77
CA ALA A 294 10.17 -25.03 -0.01
C ALA A 294 10.04 -26.28 -0.91
N ASN A 295 9.67 -26.10 -2.19
CA ASN A 295 9.61 -27.14 -3.21
C ASN A 295 10.90 -27.27 -4.04
N GLY A 296 11.99 -26.59 -3.65
CA GLY A 296 13.30 -26.68 -4.29
C GLY A 296 13.50 -25.77 -5.50
N GLU A 297 12.58 -24.84 -5.76
CA GLU A 297 12.67 -23.91 -6.88
C GLU A 297 13.61 -22.73 -6.57
N LYS A 298 14.45 -22.37 -7.53
CA LYS A 298 15.44 -21.28 -7.42
C LYS A 298 14.85 -19.94 -7.86
N VAL A 299 14.04 -19.35 -7.00
CA VAL A 299 13.31 -18.11 -7.29
C VAL A 299 13.59 -17.02 -6.25
N GLY A 300 13.44 -15.76 -6.67
CA GLY A 300 13.55 -14.62 -5.78
C GLY A 300 12.82 -13.37 -6.28
N LEU A 301 12.90 -12.31 -5.48
CA LEU A 301 12.26 -11.01 -5.66
C LEU A 301 13.25 -9.91 -5.30
N VAL A 302 13.25 -8.82 -6.08
CA VAL A 302 13.79 -7.53 -5.66
C VAL A 302 12.64 -6.55 -5.48
N SER A 303 12.41 -6.13 -4.24
CA SER A 303 11.49 -5.05 -3.89
C SER A 303 12.16 -3.70 -4.11
N VAL A 304 11.50 -2.80 -4.84
CA VAL A 304 11.97 -1.43 -5.06
C VAL A 304 11.34 -0.50 -4.02
N HIS A 305 12.16 0.10 -3.16
CA HIS A 305 11.73 1.14 -2.22
C HIS A 305 12.02 2.53 -2.79
N LEU A 306 13.29 2.84 -3.10
CA LEU A 306 13.64 4.11 -3.74
C LEU A 306 13.58 3.99 -5.27
N TYR A 307 12.46 4.39 -5.86
CA TYR A 307 12.27 4.38 -7.31
C TYR A 307 12.94 5.58 -8.01
N ARG A 308 12.94 6.75 -7.37
CA ARG A 308 13.65 7.95 -7.87
C ARG A 308 14.44 8.64 -6.77
N PRO A 309 15.69 9.06 -7.01
CA PRO A 309 16.53 8.71 -8.18
C PRO A 309 16.80 7.20 -8.24
N PHE A 310 16.75 6.62 -9.45
CA PHE A 310 16.97 5.18 -9.62
C PHE A 310 18.46 4.88 -9.58
N SER A 311 18.93 4.24 -8.51
CA SER A 311 20.36 3.96 -8.36
C SER A 311 20.75 2.61 -8.94
N ALA A 312 21.22 2.59 -10.19
CA ALA A 312 21.65 1.38 -10.90
C ALA A 312 22.68 0.55 -10.10
N LYS A 313 23.61 1.21 -9.40
CA LYS A 313 24.60 0.55 -8.53
C LYS A 313 23.93 -0.29 -7.43
N HIS A 314 23.00 0.29 -6.68
CA HIS A 314 22.33 -0.41 -5.58
C HIS A 314 21.36 -1.47 -6.09
N PHE A 315 20.68 -1.17 -7.21
CA PHE A 315 19.81 -2.13 -7.89
C PHE A 315 20.55 -3.38 -8.34
N LEU A 316 21.63 -3.23 -9.11
CA LEU A 316 22.43 -4.35 -9.60
C LEU A 316 23.09 -5.14 -8.45
N ALA A 317 23.40 -4.48 -7.33
CA ALA A 317 23.90 -5.16 -6.14
C ALA A 317 22.84 -6.02 -5.43
N ALA A 318 21.56 -5.64 -5.52
CA ALA A 318 20.45 -6.40 -4.95
C ALA A 318 20.01 -7.59 -5.82
N VAL A 319 20.27 -7.56 -7.14
CA VAL A 319 19.96 -8.69 -8.03
C VAL A 319 21.02 -9.79 -7.89
N PRO A 320 20.64 -11.05 -7.59
CA PRO A 320 21.59 -12.16 -7.55
C PRO A 320 22.33 -12.33 -8.87
N LYS A 321 23.65 -12.55 -8.81
CA LYS A 321 24.48 -12.79 -10.01
C LYS A 321 24.09 -14.06 -10.78
N THR A 322 23.39 -14.98 -10.14
CA THR A 322 22.85 -16.22 -10.72
C THR A 322 21.56 -16.00 -11.51
N ALA A 323 20.93 -14.83 -11.40
CA ALA A 323 19.69 -14.54 -12.08
C ALA A 323 19.93 -14.50 -13.59
N THR A 324 19.34 -15.44 -14.32
CA THR A 324 19.39 -15.50 -15.79
C THR A 324 18.11 -14.99 -16.43
N ARG A 325 17.03 -14.87 -15.65
CA ARG A 325 15.71 -14.48 -16.12
C ARG A 325 15.01 -13.58 -15.12
N ILE A 326 14.47 -12.46 -15.60
CA ILE A 326 13.82 -11.44 -14.79
C ILE A 326 12.43 -11.13 -15.34
N ALA A 327 11.42 -11.09 -14.47
CA ALA A 327 10.12 -10.50 -14.76
C ALA A 327 9.95 -9.20 -13.97
N VAL A 328 9.69 -8.10 -14.67
CA VAL A 328 9.39 -6.81 -14.05
C VAL A 328 7.88 -6.60 -14.03
N LEU A 329 7.32 -6.32 -12.85
CA LEU A 329 5.89 -6.13 -12.66
C LEU A 329 5.57 -4.66 -12.41
N ASP A 330 4.87 -4.06 -13.36
CA ASP A 330 4.43 -2.67 -13.30
C ASP A 330 2.94 -2.60 -12.95
N ARG A 331 2.60 -1.77 -11.96
CA ARG A 331 1.22 -1.50 -11.55
C ARG A 331 0.63 -0.30 -12.30
N THR A 332 0.93 -0.18 -13.58
CA THR A 332 0.48 0.93 -14.43
C THR A 332 0.30 0.46 -15.87
N LYS A 333 -0.21 1.34 -16.74
CA LYS A 333 -0.26 1.12 -18.17
C LYS A 333 0.04 2.43 -18.88
N GLU A 334 1.06 2.44 -19.74
CA GLU A 334 1.35 3.54 -20.67
C GLU A 334 0.97 3.11 -22.10
N PRO A 335 -0.23 3.48 -22.61
CA PRO A 335 -0.66 3.05 -23.93
C PRO A 335 0.30 3.54 -25.04
N GLY A 336 0.80 2.61 -25.84
CA GLY A 336 1.71 2.91 -26.96
C GLY A 336 3.19 3.02 -26.57
N ALA A 337 3.53 2.94 -25.28
CA ALA A 337 4.91 2.87 -24.85
C ALA A 337 5.55 1.51 -25.21
N ASN A 338 6.87 1.51 -25.39
CA ASN A 338 7.65 0.28 -25.62
C ASN A 338 7.78 -0.61 -24.38
N GLY A 339 7.20 -0.19 -23.26
CA GLY A 339 7.23 -0.86 -21.97
C GLY A 339 6.80 0.09 -20.86
N GLU A 340 6.43 -0.48 -19.73
CA GLU A 340 6.07 0.29 -18.53
C GLU A 340 7.30 0.84 -17.81
N PRO A 341 7.16 1.87 -16.95
CA PRO A 341 8.30 2.64 -16.43
C PRO A 341 9.36 1.81 -15.70
N LEU A 342 8.97 0.94 -14.76
CA LEU A 342 9.94 0.15 -14.00
C LEU A 342 10.64 -0.87 -14.92
N TYR A 343 9.89 -1.51 -15.81
CA TYR A 343 10.47 -2.39 -16.83
C TYR A 343 11.52 -1.69 -17.71
N LEU A 344 11.27 -0.44 -18.12
CA LEU A 344 12.22 0.33 -18.91
C LEU A 344 13.50 0.67 -18.11
N ASP A 345 13.36 1.11 -16.86
CA ASP A 345 14.51 1.43 -16.00
C ASP A 345 15.37 0.18 -15.71
N VAL A 346 14.72 -0.97 -15.48
CA VAL A 346 15.43 -2.24 -15.28
C VAL A 346 16.18 -2.65 -16.54
N LYS A 347 15.55 -2.53 -17.72
CA LYS A 347 16.23 -2.86 -18.99
C LYS A 347 17.41 -1.95 -19.26
N ASP A 348 17.30 -0.66 -18.94
CA ASP A 348 18.40 0.30 -19.09
C ASP A 348 19.60 -0.10 -18.23
N CYS A 349 19.38 -0.51 -16.97
CA CYS A 349 20.45 -0.94 -16.06
C CYS A 349 21.27 -2.15 -16.57
N PHE A 350 20.64 -3.02 -17.37
CA PHE A 350 21.27 -4.20 -17.96
C PHE A 350 21.72 -3.99 -19.42
N TYR A 351 21.42 -2.86 -20.02
CA TYR A 351 21.77 -2.60 -21.42
C TYR A 351 23.30 -2.55 -21.59
N GLY A 352 23.82 -3.37 -22.51
CA GLY A 352 25.26 -3.46 -22.79
C GLY A 352 26.08 -4.23 -21.73
N GLN A 353 25.46 -4.77 -20.68
CA GLN A 353 26.14 -5.63 -19.70
C GLN A 353 26.41 -7.02 -20.30
N GLU A 354 27.60 -7.56 -20.04
CA GLU A 354 27.90 -8.95 -20.36
C GLU A 354 27.04 -9.88 -19.51
N ASN A 355 26.51 -10.95 -20.12
CA ASN A 355 25.61 -11.91 -19.44
C ASN A 355 24.33 -11.29 -18.87
N ALA A 356 23.83 -10.20 -19.47
CA ALA A 356 22.54 -9.63 -19.10
C ALA A 356 21.42 -10.71 -19.12
N PRO A 357 20.58 -10.78 -18.07
CA PRO A 357 19.49 -11.74 -18.02
C PRO A 357 18.45 -11.48 -19.11
N LEU A 358 17.66 -12.50 -19.44
CA LEU A 358 16.44 -12.30 -20.22
C LEU A 358 15.42 -11.54 -19.37
N ILE A 359 14.99 -10.36 -19.83
CA ILE A 359 14.06 -9.49 -19.09
C ILE A 359 12.73 -9.43 -19.82
N VAL A 360 11.64 -9.75 -19.12
CA VAL A 360 10.25 -9.56 -19.57
C VAL A 360 9.51 -8.60 -18.64
N GLY A 361 8.55 -7.86 -19.18
CA GLY A 361 7.65 -6.96 -18.47
C GLY A 361 6.23 -7.50 -18.40
N GLY A 362 5.56 -7.26 -17.29
CA GLY A 362 4.17 -7.63 -17.06
C GLY A 362 3.42 -6.55 -16.29
N ARG A 363 2.11 -6.43 -16.58
CA ARG A 363 1.22 -5.53 -15.86
C ARG A 363 0.32 -6.29 -14.90
N TYR A 364 0.03 -5.68 -13.76
CA TYR A 364 -0.84 -6.23 -12.73
C TYR A 364 -1.64 -5.14 -12.00
N GLY A 365 -2.64 -5.54 -11.22
CA GLY A 365 -3.16 -4.71 -10.13
C GLY A 365 -3.86 -3.39 -10.48
N LEU A 366 -4.07 -3.07 -11.77
CA LEU A 366 -4.76 -1.86 -12.22
C LEU A 366 -6.15 -1.75 -11.58
N GLY A 367 -6.49 -0.60 -11.00
CA GLY A 367 -7.77 -0.40 -10.31
C GLY A 367 -8.02 -1.35 -9.13
N SER A 368 -6.99 -1.65 -8.33
CA SER A 368 -7.01 -2.69 -7.27
C SER A 368 -7.52 -4.05 -7.74
N LYS A 369 -7.23 -4.42 -8.99
CA LYS A 369 -7.44 -5.81 -9.44
C LYS A 369 -6.68 -6.74 -8.50
N ASP A 370 -7.39 -7.65 -7.84
CA ASP A 370 -6.80 -8.54 -6.84
C ASP A 370 -5.67 -9.38 -7.45
N THR A 371 -4.51 -9.35 -6.79
CA THR A 371 -3.29 -10.01 -7.27
C THR A 371 -2.85 -11.01 -6.21
N THR A 372 -3.17 -12.28 -6.44
CA THR A 372 -2.96 -13.36 -5.48
C THR A 372 -1.62 -14.07 -5.71
N PRO A 373 -1.09 -14.79 -4.71
CA PRO A 373 0.09 -15.63 -4.89
C PRO A 373 -0.03 -16.61 -6.06
N ALA A 374 -1.21 -17.16 -6.33
CA ALA A 374 -1.47 -18.04 -7.47
C ALA A 374 -1.14 -17.37 -8.83
N GLN A 375 -1.39 -16.06 -8.94
CA GLN A 375 -1.03 -15.29 -10.14
C GLN A 375 0.47 -15.01 -10.22
N ILE A 376 1.15 -14.84 -9.07
CA ILE A 376 2.61 -14.74 -9.01
C ILE A 376 3.28 -16.05 -9.42
N LEU A 377 2.71 -17.20 -9.05
CA LEU A 377 3.17 -18.50 -9.53
C LEU A 377 3.15 -18.58 -11.06
N SER A 378 2.09 -18.05 -11.72
CA SER A 378 2.03 -17.97 -13.18
C SER A 378 3.18 -17.15 -13.79
N VAL A 379 3.67 -16.12 -13.08
CA VAL A 379 4.82 -15.32 -13.53
C VAL A 379 6.11 -16.14 -13.50
N TYR A 380 6.37 -16.89 -12.42
CA TYR A 380 7.55 -17.76 -12.35
C TYR A 380 7.50 -18.93 -13.33
N GLU A 381 6.31 -19.46 -13.61
CA GLU A 381 6.12 -20.45 -14.69
C GLU A 381 6.39 -19.86 -16.06
N ASN A 382 5.92 -18.64 -16.33
CA ASN A 382 6.24 -17.92 -17.55
C ASN A 382 7.75 -17.75 -17.71
N LEU A 383 8.48 -17.39 -16.64
CA LEU A 383 9.94 -17.30 -16.66
C LEU A 383 10.63 -18.65 -16.92
N ALA A 384 10.03 -19.76 -16.52
CA ALA A 384 10.57 -21.11 -16.76
C ALA A 384 10.42 -21.57 -18.21
N LEU A 385 9.55 -20.95 -19.01
CA LEU A 385 9.36 -21.32 -20.41
C LEU A 385 10.63 -21.05 -21.23
N PRO A 386 10.94 -21.86 -22.26
CA PRO A 386 12.07 -21.57 -23.15
C PRO A 386 12.02 -20.15 -23.73
N THR A 387 10.81 -19.70 -24.11
CA THR A 387 10.50 -18.35 -24.58
C THR A 387 9.41 -17.74 -23.71
N PRO A 388 9.75 -17.03 -22.63
CA PRO A 388 8.77 -16.37 -21.77
C PRO A 388 7.95 -15.34 -22.55
N LYS A 389 6.64 -15.27 -22.29
CA LYS A 389 5.79 -14.20 -22.82
C LYS A 389 6.26 -12.87 -22.22
N ASN A 390 6.52 -11.89 -23.09
CA ASN A 390 6.79 -10.50 -22.71
C ASN A 390 5.52 -9.64 -22.85
N HIS A 391 5.50 -8.47 -22.22
CA HIS A 391 4.37 -7.53 -22.19
C HIS A 391 3.05 -8.16 -21.77
N PHE A 392 3.12 -9.10 -20.82
CA PHE A 392 1.99 -9.88 -20.38
C PHE A 392 1.08 -9.12 -19.40
N THR A 393 -0.06 -9.70 -19.07
CA THR A 393 -0.94 -9.25 -17.99
C THR A 393 -1.24 -10.41 -17.03
N ILE A 394 -1.47 -10.11 -15.75
CA ILE A 394 -2.02 -11.08 -14.78
C ILE A 394 -3.32 -10.55 -14.17
N GLY A 395 -4.17 -11.46 -13.71
CA GLY A 395 -5.46 -11.16 -13.07
C GLY A 395 -6.63 -10.94 -14.02
N ILE A 396 -6.41 -10.90 -15.34
CA ILE A 396 -7.47 -10.81 -16.36
C ILE A 396 -7.41 -12.00 -17.31
N VAL A 397 -8.47 -12.16 -18.10
CA VAL A 397 -8.46 -13.00 -19.31
C VAL A 397 -8.52 -12.02 -20.48
N ASP A 398 -7.43 -11.95 -21.24
CA ASP A 398 -7.34 -11.13 -22.44
C ASP A 398 -7.43 -12.04 -23.65
N ASP A 399 -8.66 -12.20 -24.16
CA ASP A 399 -9.01 -12.99 -25.34
C ASP A 399 -9.02 -12.17 -26.64
N VAL A 400 -8.58 -10.91 -26.59
CA VAL A 400 -8.48 -10.01 -27.74
C VAL A 400 -7.04 -9.88 -28.20
N THR A 401 -6.13 -9.51 -27.29
CA THR A 401 -4.70 -9.34 -27.58
C THR A 401 -3.82 -10.44 -27.00
N PHE A 402 -4.42 -11.42 -26.30
CA PHE A 402 -3.74 -12.61 -25.79
C PHE A 402 -2.53 -12.32 -24.89
N THR A 403 -2.55 -11.20 -24.17
CA THR A 403 -1.45 -10.79 -23.28
C THR A 403 -1.51 -11.50 -21.93
N SER A 404 -2.67 -11.99 -21.50
CA SER A 404 -2.83 -12.59 -20.17
C SER A 404 -2.04 -13.89 -20.01
N LEU A 405 -1.47 -14.10 -18.83
CA LEU A 405 -0.97 -15.41 -18.39
C LEU A 405 -2.13 -16.27 -17.86
N PRO A 406 -2.01 -17.61 -17.91
CA PRO A 406 -3.02 -18.51 -17.36
C PRO A 406 -3.28 -18.27 -15.87
N GLN A 407 -4.55 -18.33 -15.47
CA GLN A 407 -4.93 -18.31 -14.06
C GLN A 407 -4.72 -19.70 -13.45
N LYS A 408 -4.21 -19.75 -12.22
CA LYS A 408 -4.04 -20.97 -11.45
C LYS A 408 -5.10 -21.07 -10.36
N GLU A 409 -5.26 -22.27 -9.82
CA GLU A 409 -6.10 -22.46 -8.64
C GLU A 409 -5.52 -21.74 -7.43
N GLU A 410 -6.41 -21.22 -6.58
CA GLU A 410 -6.03 -20.54 -5.35
C GLU A 410 -5.57 -21.56 -4.31
N ILE A 411 -4.40 -21.32 -3.72
CA ILE A 411 -3.77 -22.20 -2.72
C ILE A 411 -3.62 -21.40 -1.43
N ALA A 412 -3.83 -22.07 -0.28
CA ALA A 412 -3.63 -21.48 1.03
C ALA A 412 -2.12 -21.29 1.31
N LEU A 413 -1.58 -20.10 1.03
CA LEU A 413 -0.15 -19.78 1.17
C LEU A 413 0.19 -18.82 2.33
N GLY A 414 -0.80 -18.33 3.08
CA GLY A 414 -0.60 -17.40 4.21
C GLY A 414 0.04 -17.99 5.49
N GLY A 415 0.61 -19.20 5.41
CA GLY A 415 1.28 -19.88 6.54
C GLY A 415 0.42 -20.90 7.29
N GLU A 416 1.08 -21.87 7.92
CA GLU A 416 0.44 -22.90 8.74
C GLU A 416 -0.19 -22.26 10.00
N GLY A 417 -1.40 -22.70 10.37
CA GLY A 417 -2.11 -22.17 11.54
C GLY A 417 -2.76 -20.79 11.37
N MET A 418 -2.66 -20.15 10.20
CA MET A 418 -3.32 -18.87 9.92
C MET A 418 -4.86 -19.01 9.92
N PHE A 419 -5.53 -18.23 10.76
CA PHE A 419 -6.99 -18.12 10.71
C PHE A 419 -7.38 -17.12 9.61
N GLU A 420 -8.29 -17.52 8.73
CA GLU A 420 -8.73 -16.71 7.59
C GLU A 420 -10.26 -16.71 7.54
N ALA A 421 -10.86 -15.53 7.70
CA ALA A 421 -12.30 -15.37 7.79
C ALA A 421 -12.87 -14.46 6.71
N LYS A 422 -14.06 -14.81 6.22
CA LYS A 422 -14.88 -13.95 5.35
C LYS A 422 -16.24 -13.69 5.97
N PHE A 423 -16.66 -12.43 5.95
CA PHE A 423 -17.97 -12.01 6.45
C PHE A 423 -18.74 -11.33 5.34
N TYR A 424 -19.85 -11.92 4.94
CA TYR A 424 -20.76 -11.39 3.95
C TYR A 424 -21.88 -10.61 4.65
N GLY A 425 -21.88 -9.29 4.47
CA GLY A 425 -22.82 -8.37 5.12
C GLY A 425 -23.52 -7.44 4.13
N LEU A 426 -24.45 -6.66 4.64
CA LEU A 426 -25.18 -5.62 3.93
C LEU A 426 -24.63 -4.23 4.30
N GLY A 427 -24.58 -3.32 3.34
CA GLY A 427 -24.23 -1.92 3.59
C GLY A 427 -25.11 -1.33 4.69
N ALA A 428 -24.48 -0.82 5.74
CA ALA A 428 -25.07 -0.27 6.96
C ALA A 428 -25.69 -1.27 7.97
N ASP A 429 -25.43 -2.58 7.85
CA ASP A 429 -25.87 -3.57 8.87
C ASP A 429 -24.97 -3.65 10.11
N GLY A 430 -23.81 -2.99 10.08
CA GLY A 430 -22.83 -2.96 11.15
C GLY A 430 -21.76 -4.06 11.10
N THR A 431 -21.77 -4.96 10.12
CA THR A 431 -20.79 -6.06 9.94
C THR A 431 -19.36 -5.54 9.86
N VAL A 432 -19.11 -4.54 9.00
CA VAL A 432 -17.78 -3.94 8.84
C VAL A 432 -17.29 -3.32 10.14
N GLY A 433 -18.16 -2.61 10.87
CA GLY A 433 -17.82 -1.98 12.15
C GLY A 433 -17.48 -3.02 13.23
N ALA A 434 -18.29 -4.07 13.33
CA ALA A 434 -18.04 -5.20 14.23
C ALA A 434 -16.72 -5.90 13.91
N ASN A 435 -16.39 -6.08 12.63
CA ASN A 435 -15.15 -6.70 12.21
C ASN A 435 -13.92 -5.83 12.49
N LYS A 436 -13.99 -4.51 12.25
CA LYS A 436 -12.94 -3.56 12.67
C LYS A 436 -12.73 -3.63 14.18
N ASN A 437 -13.80 -3.67 14.95
CA ASN A 437 -13.74 -3.79 16.40
C ASN A 437 -13.14 -5.13 16.85
N SER A 438 -13.51 -6.24 16.22
CA SER A 438 -12.97 -7.57 16.53
C SER A 438 -11.46 -7.66 16.28
N VAL A 439 -11.00 -7.08 15.17
CA VAL A 439 -9.57 -7.00 14.82
C VAL A 439 -8.80 -6.20 15.86
N LYS A 440 -9.37 -5.09 16.33
CA LYS A 440 -8.79 -4.29 17.42
C LYS A 440 -8.79 -5.04 18.75
N ILE A 441 -9.87 -5.73 19.11
CA ILE A 441 -9.93 -6.54 20.34
C ILE A 441 -8.85 -7.62 20.33
N ILE A 442 -8.74 -8.39 19.24
CA ILE A 442 -7.75 -9.46 19.12
C ILE A 442 -6.34 -8.87 19.08
N GLY A 443 -6.12 -7.78 18.34
CA GLY A 443 -4.83 -7.13 18.23
C GLY A 443 -4.33 -6.54 19.56
N ASP A 444 -5.20 -5.92 20.33
CA ASP A 444 -4.85 -5.24 21.59
C ASP A 444 -4.72 -6.20 22.77
N ASN A 445 -5.43 -7.35 22.74
CA ASN A 445 -5.50 -8.29 23.88
C ASN A 445 -4.75 -9.61 23.63
N THR A 446 -4.10 -9.80 22.49
CA THR A 446 -3.31 -10.99 22.18
C THR A 446 -1.96 -10.62 21.55
N ASN A 447 -1.06 -11.60 21.45
CA ASN A 447 0.20 -11.45 20.72
C ASN A 447 0.07 -11.76 19.22
N LYS A 448 -1.14 -12.04 18.72
CA LYS A 448 -1.35 -12.37 17.31
C LYS A 448 -1.15 -11.16 16.42
N TYR A 449 -0.59 -11.40 15.24
CA TYR A 449 -0.70 -10.47 14.12
C TYR A 449 -2.14 -10.52 13.61
N CYS A 450 -2.65 -9.35 13.27
CA CYS A 450 -4.02 -9.17 12.82
C CYS A 450 -4.00 -8.39 11.51
N GLN A 451 -4.82 -8.80 10.56
CA GLN A 451 -5.03 -8.10 9.31
C GLN A 451 -6.53 -8.04 9.01
N ALA A 452 -7.00 -6.91 8.48
CA ALA A 452 -8.33 -6.80 7.93
C ALA A 452 -8.40 -5.94 6.67
N TYR A 453 -9.19 -6.39 5.71
CA TYR A 453 -9.51 -5.67 4.49
C TYR A 453 -11.01 -5.74 4.23
N PHE A 454 -11.60 -4.65 3.74
CA PHE A 454 -13.04 -4.53 3.55
C PHE A 454 -13.36 -4.20 2.10
N SER A 455 -14.08 -5.10 1.43
CA SER A 455 -14.63 -4.88 0.10
C SER A 455 -16.03 -4.29 0.22
N TYR A 456 -16.23 -3.15 -0.44
CA TYR A 456 -17.48 -2.41 -0.46
C TYR A 456 -18.08 -2.39 -1.86
N ASP A 457 -19.41 -2.39 -1.93
CA ASP A 457 -20.15 -2.05 -3.14
C ASP A 457 -20.16 -0.53 -3.38
N SER A 458 -20.39 -0.14 -4.62
CA SER A 458 -20.64 1.25 -5.05
C SER A 458 -21.98 1.80 -4.54
N LYS A 459 -22.93 0.92 -4.18
CA LYS A 459 -24.23 1.31 -3.62
C LYS A 459 -24.06 1.81 -2.17
N LYS A 460 -24.42 3.07 -1.94
CA LYS A 460 -24.35 3.73 -0.62
C LYS A 460 -25.21 3.06 0.47
N SER A 461 -26.32 2.43 0.12
CA SER A 461 -27.20 1.71 1.07
C SER A 461 -27.67 0.40 0.45
N GLY A 462 -27.78 -0.64 1.29
CA GLY A 462 -28.18 -1.98 0.85
C GLY A 462 -27.21 -2.66 -0.12
N GLY A 463 -25.99 -2.15 -0.24
CA GLY A 463 -24.94 -2.72 -1.07
C GLY A 463 -24.33 -3.98 -0.45
N PHE A 464 -23.65 -4.78 -1.27
CA PHE A 464 -22.87 -5.91 -0.79
C PHE A 464 -21.63 -5.44 -0.01
N THR A 465 -21.27 -6.15 1.07
CA THR A 465 -19.96 -5.97 1.73
C THR A 465 -19.33 -7.33 2.01
N CYS A 466 -18.01 -7.42 1.84
CA CYS A 466 -17.24 -8.58 2.25
C CYS A 466 -16.04 -8.14 3.09
N SER A 467 -15.99 -8.58 4.35
CA SER A 467 -14.82 -8.37 5.20
C SER A 467 -13.90 -9.58 5.10
N HIS A 468 -12.59 -9.34 5.02
CA HIS A 468 -11.55 -10.34 4.93
C HIS A 468 -10.62 -10.15 6.12
N LEU A 469 -10.63 -11.10 7.05
CA LEU A 469 -9.88 -11.02 8.30
C LEU A 469 -8.85 -12.15 8.33
N ARG A 470 -7.65 -11.85 8.84
CA ARG A 470 -6.61 -12.84 9.11
C ARG A 470 -6.02 -12.65 10.50
N PHE A 471 -5.74 -13.75 11.18
CA PHE A 471 -5.07 -13.77 12.48
C PHE A 471 -4.04 -14.89 12.52
N GLY A 472 -2.82 -14.59 12.97
CA GLY A 472 -1.74 -15.57 13.02
C GLY A 472 -0.67 -15.22 14.03
N ASP A 473 0.19 -16.19 14.33
CA ASP A 473 1.32 -16.01 15.24
C ASP A 473 2.58 -15.46 14.52
N HIS A 474 2.52 -15.37 13.20
CA HIS A 474 3.57 -14.81 12.34
C HIS A 474 3.05 -13.57 11.58
N PRO A 475 3.95 -12.66 11.14
CA PRO A 475 3.57 -11.50 10.33
C PRO A 475 2.75 -11.90 9.11
N ILE A 476 1.67 -11.17 8.85
CA ILE A 476 0.73 -11.44 7.75
C ILE A 476 1.16 -10.62 6.52
N ARG A 477 1.59 -11.31 5.47
CA ARG A 477 2.01 -10.70 4.18
C ARG A 477 0.93 -10.73 3.11
N SER A 478 -0.27 -11.16 3.47
CA SER A 478 -1.31 -11.53 2.53
C SER A 478 -2.07 -10.30 2.00
N THR A 479 -1.41 -9.48 1.18
CA THR A 479 -1.93 -8.24 0.57
C THR A 479 -2.90 -8.52 -0.59
N TYR A 480 -3.77 -9.50 -0.42
CA TYR A 480 -4.81 -9.94 -1.36
C TYR A 480 -6.06 -10.36 -0.58
N LEU A 481 -7.19 -10.52 -1.27
CA LEU A 481 -8.43 -10.96 -0.62
C LEU A 481 -8.29 -12.38 -0.03
N VAL A 482 -9.03 -12.69 1.03
CA VAL A 482 -9.13 -14.09 1.50
C VAL A 482 -9.82 -14.93 0.41
N THR A 483 -9.05 -15.84 -0.19
CA THR A 483 -9.49 -16.79 -1.23
C THR A 483 -9.75 -18.18 -0.68
N THR A 484 -9.07 -18.57 0.41
CA THR A 484 -9.19 -19.89 1.06
C THR A 484 -9.62 -19.81 2.53
N PRO A 485 -10.80 -19.25 2.88
CA PRO A 485 -11.17 -19.09 4.29
C PRO A 485 -11.33 -20.42 5.04
N ASN A 486 -11.00 -20.43 6.33
CA ASN A 486 -11.38 -21.50 7.26
C ASN A 486 -12.68 -21.18 8.03
N PHE A 487 -13.08 -19.91 8.06
CA PHE A 487 -14.35 -19.47 8.62
C PHE A 487 -15.10 -18.56 7.63
N VAL A 488 -16.39 -18.81 7.43
CA VAL A 488 -17.27 -17.94 6.65
C VAL A 488 -18.51 -17.61 7.46
N ALA A 489 -18.84 -16.32 7.58
CA ALA A 489 -20.13 -15.87 8.09
C ALA A 489 -20.96 -15.21 7.00
N CYS A 490 -22.22 -15.62 6.89
CA CYS A 490 -23.22 -15.03 6.01
C CYS A 490 -24.30 -14.36 6.85
N HIS A 491 -24.24 -13.04 6.98
CA HIS A 491 -25.15 -12.26 7.82
C HIS A 491 -26.49 -11.95 7.14
N VAL A 492 -26.58 -12.22 5.83
CA VAL A 492 -27.75 -11.95 4.98
C VAL A 492 -28.21 -13.25 4.31
N GLN A 493 -29.27 -13.86 4.82
CA GLN A 493 -29.82 -15.12 4.32
C GLN A 493 -30.02 -15.17 2.79
N ALA A 494 -30.47 -14.07 2.17
CA ALA A 494 -30.71 -13.99 0.73
C ALA A 494 -29.45 -14.25 -0.11
N TYR A 495 -28.26 -14.00 0.44
CA TYR A 495 -27.00 -14.15 -0.27
C TYR A 495 -26.66 -15.59 -0.62
N LEU A 496 -27.26 -16.58 0.07
CA LEU A 496 -27.13 -18.00 -0.29
C LEU A 496 -27.57 -18.30 -1.73
N HIS A 497 -28.53 -17.53 -2.26
CA HIS A 497 -29.06 -17.70 -3.61
C HIS A 497 -28.47 -16.71 -4.62
N MET A 498 -27.88 -15.61 -4.15
CA MET A 498 -27.38 -14.52 -4.99
C MET A 498 -25.88 -14.62 -5.26
N TYR A 499 -25.11 -15.14 -4.31
CA TYR A 499 -23.64 -15.16 -4.35
C TYR A 499 -23.10 -16.54 -3.99
N ASP A 500 -21.89 -16.84 -4.47
CA ASP A 500 -21.17 -18.04 -4.04
C ASP A 500 -20.46 -17.78 -2.70
N VAL A 501 -21.24 -17.80 -1.62
CA VAL A 501 -20.73 -17.59 -0.25
C VAL A 501 -19.89 -18.76 0.26
N THR A 502 -19.91 -19.91 -0.41
CA THR A 502 -19.08 -21.08 -0.09
C THR A 502 -17.73 -21.09 -0.78
N ARG A 503 -17.49 -20.16 -1.72
CA ARG A 503 -16.30 -20.16 -2.57
C ARG A 503 -15.00 -20.17 -1.76
N GLY A 504 -14.24 -21.24 -1.91
CA GLY A 504 -12.91 -21.42 -1.33
C GLY A 504 -12.89 -21.84 0.15
N LEU A 505 -14.05 -22.03 0.79
CA LEU A 505 -14.12 -22.48 2.18
C LEU A 505 -13.42 -23.83 2.33
N ARG A 506 -12.34 -23.88 3.10
CA ARG A 506 -11.49 -25.06 3.25
C ARG A 506 -12.29 -26.26 3.80
N LYS A 507 -11.83 -27.47 3.47
CA LYS A 507 -12.33 -28.71 4.06
C LYS A 507 -12.21 -28.64 5.59
N ASN A 508 -13.22 -29.14 6.30
CA ASN A 508 -13.37 -29.03 7.75
C ASN A 508 -13.51 -27.58 8.27
N GLY A 509 -13.79 -26.62 7.40
CA GLY A 509 -14.05 -25.24 7.79
C GLY A 509 -15.40 -25.05 8.49
N THR A 510 -15.62 -23.84 8.97
CA THR A 510 -16.85 -23.44 9.70
C THR A 510 -17.66 -22.43 8.88
N PHE A 511 -18.98 -22.62 8.86
CA PHE A 511 -19.91 -21.70 8.23
C PHE A 511 -20.96 -21.22 9.24
N LEU A 512 -21.06 -19.91 9.46
CA LEU A 512 -22.07 -19.26 10.30
C LEU A 512 -23.14 -18.59 9.43
N LEU A 513 -24.40 -18.93 9.62
CA LEU A 513 -25.53 -18.35 8.89
C LEU A 513 -26.47 -17.58 9.82
N ASN A 514 -26.69 -16.29 9.53
CA ASN A 514 -27.82 -15.56 10.09
C ASN A 514 -29.08 -15.86 9.28
N THR A 515 -30.08 -16.50 9.89
CA THR A 515 -31.31 -16.93 9.20
C THR A 515 -32.49 -17.02 10.15
N ILE A 516 -33.69 -16.82 9.60
CA ILE A 516 -34.95 -17.07 10.32
C ILE A 516 -35.38 -18.54 10.28
N TRP A 517 -34.76 -19.36 9.43
CA TRP A 517 -35.12 -20.76 9.23
C TRP A 517 -34.49 -21.65 10.32
N GLU A 518 -35.27 -22.58 10.84
CA GLU A 518 -34.83 -23.52 11.88
C GLU A 518 -35.15 -24.98 11.49
N GLY A 519 -34.33 -25.92 11.98
CA GLY A 519 -34.58 -27.36 11.83
C GLY A 519 -34.80 -27.82 10.38
N GLU A 520 -35.93 -28.47 10.11
CA GLU A 520 -36.27 -28.95 8.77
C GLU A 520 -36.46 -27.82 7.75
N GLU A 521 -36.89 -26.64 8.17
CA GLU A 521 -37.10 -25.51 7.28
C GLU A 521 -35.77 -25.03 6.69
N LEU A 522 -34.72 -24.95 7.52
CA LEU A 522 -33.37 -24.64 7.06
C LEU A 522 -32.89 -25.67 6.04
N ALA A 523 -33.06 -26.96 6.35
CA ALA A 523 -32.70 -28.04 5.45
C ALA A 523 -33.49 -27.99 4.14
N LYS A 524 -34.76 -27.56 4.12
CA LYS A 524 -35.55 -27.43 2.89
C LYS A 524 -35.07 -26.25 2.03
N ASN A 525 -34.79 -25.10 2.65
CA ASN A 525 -34.49 -23.86 1.94
C ASN A 525 -33.02 -23.70 1.50
N LEU A 526 -32.07 -24.38 2.14
CA LEU A 526 -30.67 -24.33 1.72
C LEU A 526 -30.51 -24.77 0.24
N PRO A 527 -29.81 -24.00 -0.62
CA PRO A 527 -29.55 -24.39 -2.00
C PRO A 527 -28.84 -25.75 -2.09
N ASN A 528 -29.22 -26.58 -3.06
CA ASN A 528 -28.61 -27.91 -3.24
C ASN A 528 -27.09 -27.84 -3.49
N LYS A 529 -26.60 -26.79 -4.18
CA LYS A 529 -25.16 -26.55 -4.37
C LYS A 529 -24.44 -26.36 -3.02
N VAL A 530 -25.04 -25.58 -2.10
CA VAL A 530 -24.47 -25.30 -0.77
C VAL A 530 -24.50 -26.56 0.10
N LYS A 531 -25.61 -27.30 0.10
CA LYS A 531 -25.71 -28.61 0.81
C LYS A 531 -24.66 -29.59 0.35
N LYS A 532 -24.51 -29.74 -0.97
CA LYS A 532 -23.50 -30.59 -1.59
C LYS A 532 -22.10 -30.17 -1.14
N TYR A 533 -21.79 -28.88 -1.20
CA TYR A 533 -20.50 -28.35 -0.76
C TYR A 533 -20.21 -28.66 0.72
N PHE A 534 -21.18 -28.43 1.61
CA PHE A 534 -21.04 -28.69 3.03
C PHE A 534 -20.77 -30.17 3.32
N ALA A 535 -21.50 -31.07 2.65
CA ALA A 535 -21.31 -32.51 2.80
C ALA A 535 -19.96 -32.99 2.25
N GLU A 536 -19.58 -32.58 1.03
CA GLU A 536 -18.34 -33.00 0.37
C GLU A 536 -17.08 -32.50 1.11
N ASN A 537 -17.17 -31.31 1.72
CA ASN A 537 -16.05 -30.67 2.41
C ASN A 537 -16.10 -30.81 3.94
N ASN A 538 -17.04 -31.60 4.49
CA ASN A 538 -17.20 -31.80 5.92
C ASN A 538 -17.26 -30.48 6.72
N ILE A 539 -18.11 -29.55 6.27
CA ILE A 539 -18.23 -28.22 6.86
C ILE A 539 -19.05 -28.26 8.15
N THR A 540 -18.56 -27.61 9.20
CA THR A 540 -19.34 -27.39 10.43
C THR A 540 -20.24 -26.19 10.24
N VAL A 541 -21.56 -26.39 10.29
CA VAL A 541 -22.55 -25.34 10.03
C VAL A 541 -23.21 -24.90 11.34
N TYR A 542 -23.08 -23.63 11.67
CA TYR A 542 -23.83 -22.95 12.72
C TYR A 542 -24.88 -22.03 12.08
N TYR A 543 -26.07 -21.95 12.68
CA TYR A 543 -27.08 -21.00 12.26
C TYR A 543 -27.69 -20.30 13.48
N ILE A 544 -28.07 -19.03 13.31
CA ILE A 544 -28.60 -18.18 14.36
C ILE A 544 -29.67 -17.25 13.79
N ASN A 545 -30.76 -17.04 14.54
CA ASN A 545 -31.75 -16.01 14.22
C ASN A 545 -31.41 -14.72 14.99
N ALA A 546 -30.39 -13.98 14.51
CA ALA A 546 -29.93 -12.79 15.19
C ALA A 546 -30.98 -11.67 15.19
N THR A 547 -31.88 -11.65 14.20
CA THR A 547 -32.99 -10.69 14.14
C THR A 547 -33.99 -10.90 15.28
N LYS A 548 -34.40 -12.15 15.53
CA LYS A 548 -35.29 -12.47 16.65
C LYS A 548 -34.63 -12.12 17.99
N ILE A 549 -33.37 -12.49 18.18
CA ILE A 549 -32.61 -12.17 19.40
C ILE A 549 -32.55 -10.64 19.60
N ALA A 550 -32.22 -9.88 18.55
CA ALA A 550 -32.16 -8.42 18.62
C ALA A 550 -33.50 -7.78 19.02
N GLN A 551 -34.62 -8.33 18.54
CA GLN A 551 -35.96 -7.87 18.94
C GLN A 551 -36.26 -8.19 20.41
N GLU A 552 -35.97 -9.41 20.86
CA GLU A 552 -36.21 -9.86 22.24
C GLU A 552 -35.43 -9.03 23.28
N ILE A 553 -34.21 -8.59 22.95
CA ILE A 553 -33.36 -7.78 23.84
C ILE A 553 -33.48 -6.26 23.61
N GLY A 554 -34.37 -5.81 22.71
CA GLY A 554 -34.65 -4.39 22.49
C GLY A 554 -33.64 -3.63 21.61
N LEU A 555 -32.80 -4.31 20.81
CA LEU A 555 -31.88 -3.70 19.84
C LEU A 555 -32.52 -3.39 18.48
N GLY A 556 -33.82 -3.69 18.31
CA GLY A 556 -34.54 -3.51 17.05
C GLY A 556 -33.97 -4.41 15.95
N ASN A 557 -33.51 -3.81 14.84
CA ASN A 557 -32.95 -4.54 13.70
C ASN A 557 -31.41 -4.62 13.71
N ARG A 558 -30.74 -4.24 14.80
CA ARG A 558 -29.27 -4.26 14.89
C ARG A 558 -28.78 -5.64 15.33
N THR A 559 -28.22 -6.39 14.39
CA THR A 559 -27.71 -7.76 14.62
C THR A 559 -26.20 -7.83 14.81
N ASN A 560 -25.48 -6.73 14.58
CA ASN A 560 -24.02 -6.67 14.57
C ASN A 560 -23.36 -7.19 15.84
N THR A 561 -23.78 -6.78 17.04
CA THR A 561 -23.18 -7.25 18.30
C THR A 561 -23.45 -8.74 18.55
N ILE A 562 -24.63 -9.24 18.15
CA ILE A 562 -24.98 -10.66 18.31
C ILE A 562 -24.12 -11.53 17.41
N LEU A 563 -23.99 -11.11 16.14
CA LEU A 563 -23.18 -11.83 15.15
C LEU A 563 -21.69 -11.71 15.43
N GLN A 564 -21.23 -10.60 16.01
CA GLN A 564 -19.87 -10.44 16.51
C GLN A 564 -19.57 -11.42 17.66
N SER A 565 -20.52 -11.65 18.56
CA SER A 565 -20.35 -12.61 19.66
C SER A 565 -20.46 -14.07 19.21
N ALA A 566 -21.13 -14.33 18.08
CA ALA A 566 -21.23 -15.66 17.49
C ALA A 566 -19.96 -16.05 16.71
N PHE A 567 -19.23 -15.04 16.23
CA PHE A 567 -17.86 -15.18 15.74
C PHE A 567 -16.90 -15.31 16.92
#